data_AF-A0A1D6QP34-F1
#
_entry.id   AF-A0A1D6QP34-F1
#
_cell.length_a   1.000
_cell.length_b   1.000
_cell.length_c   1.000
_cell.angle_alpha   90.00
_cell.angle_beta   90.00
_cell.angle_gamma   90.00
#
_symmetry.space_group_name_H-M   'P 1'
#
loop_
_entity.id
_entity.type
_entity.pdbx_description
1 polymer ?
#
loop_
_entity_poly.entity_id
_entity_poly.type
_entity_poly.pdbx_seq_one_letter_code
_entity_poly.pdbx_strand_id
1 'polypeptide(L)'
;MQKSDDKDYGLEALEEIMSVMDSGKIVVVFAGYCEPMKRVIASNDGFCRRVTKFFYFDDFSTTELAEILHMKMKSPSDCSLLYGFKLHPSCSIEAIGELIAREITEEQRKQMNGGLVDTLLINARENLDSRLDFSCNDADTMITITLEDLEAGLRQISRQRHLQ
;
A
#
# COMPACT_ATOMS: atom_id res chain seq x y z
N MET A 1 -25.09 -15.40 -25.64
CA MET A 1 -25.93 -14.18 -25.60
C MET A 1 -24.98 -12.99 -25.57
N GLN A 2 -24.84 -12.28 -26.69
CA GLN A 2 -24.14 -11.00 -26.78
C GLN A 2 -24.96 -9.97 -26.00
N LYS A 3 -24.37 -9.33 -24.98
CA LYS A 3 -24.88 -8.08 -24.44
C LYS A 3 -24.11 -6.95 -25.10
N SER A 4 -24.66 -6.46 -26.21
CA SER A 4 -24.25 -5.24 -26.87
C SER A 4 -25.03 -4.08 -26.26
N ASP A 5 -24.41 -3.37 -25.32
CA ASP A 5 -24.77 -1.98 -24.98
C ASP A 5 -23.53 -1.26 -24.43
N ASP A 6 -22.40 -1.49 -25.10
CA ASP A 6 -21.05 -1.16 -24.64
C ASP A 6 -20.59 0.13 -25.33
N LYS A 7 -21.10 1.27 -24.88
CA LYS A 7 -20.44 2.55 -25.16
C LYS A 7 -19.20 2.61 -24.28
N ASP A 8 -18.04 2.32 -24.86
CA ASP A 8 -16.75 2.45 -24.19
C ASP A 8 -16.43 3.95 -23.96
N TYR A 9 -16.90 4.49 -22.85
CA TYR A 9 -16.65 5.86 -22.41
C TYR A 9 -15.19 6.10 -21.98
N GLY A 10 -14.36 5.04 -21.90
CA GLY A 10 -12.95 5.17 -21.55
C GLY A 10 -12.16 5.93 -22.61
N LEU A 11 -12.48 5.69 -23.89
CA LEU A 11 -11.86 6.41 -25.01
C LEU A 11 -12.24 7.90 -25.01
N GLU A 12 -13.51 8.22 -24.83
CA GLU A 12 -14.00 9.61 -24.77
C GLU A 12 -13.35 10.37 -23.61
N ALA A 13 -13.20 9.74 -22.44
CA ALA A 13 -12.51 10.34 -21.30
C ALA A 13 -11.03 10.63 -21.59
N LEU A 14 -10.33 9.74 -22.30
CA LEU A 14 -8.93 9.96 -22.70
C LEU A 14 -8.81 11.11 -23.71
N GLU A 15 -9.73 11.22 -24.66
CA GLU A 15 -9.77 12.31 -25.64
C GLU A 15 -9.97 13.67 -24.97
N GLU A 16 -10.86 13.76 -23.98
CA GLU A 16 -11.07 15.00 -23.23
C GLU A 16 -9.82 15.40 -22.43
N ILE A 17 -9.14 14.42 -21.80
CA ILE A 17 -7.86 14.68 -21.11
C ILE A 17 -6.83 15.22 -22.11
N MET A 18 -6.72 14.63 -23.31
CA MET A 18 -5.80 15.09 -24.35
C MET A 18 -6.11 16.53 -24.80
N SER A 19 -7.39 16.86 -24.96
CA SER A 19 -7.86 18.22 -25.30
C SER A 19 -7.37 19.25 -24.27
N VAL A 20 -7.49 18.93 -22.98
CA VAL A 20 -7.01 19.82 -21.92
C VAL A 20 -5.47 19.88 -21.88
N MET A 21 -4.76 18.78 -22.14
CA MET A 21 -3.28 18.77 -22.23
C MET A 21 -2.77 19.72 -23.34
N ASP A 22 -3.48 19.80 -24.48
CA ASP A 22 -3.11 20.70 -25.59
C ASP A 22 -3.30 22.18 -25.25
N SER A 23 -4.20 22.50 -24.32
CA SER A 23 -4.46 23.89 -23.91
C SER A 23 -3.29 24.55 -23.17
N GLY A 24 -2.34 23.76 -22.64
CA GLY A 24 -1.10 24.23 -22.02
C GLY A 24 -1.24 24.89 -20.64
N LYS A 25 -2.40 24.78 -19.98
CA LYS A 25 -2.69 25.45 -18.69
C LYS A 25 -2.49 24.57 -17.45
N ILE A 26 -2.27 23.27 -17.63
CA ILE A 26 -2.20 22.30 -16.53
C ILE A 26 -1.01 21.36 -16.71
N VAL A 27 -0.59 20.77 -15.59
CA VAL A 27 0.30 19.60 -15.58
C VAL A 27 -0.55 18.39 -15.20
N VAL A 28 -0.51 17.35 -16.03
CA VAL A 28 -1.20 16.08 -15.76
C VAL A 28 -0.17 15.04 -15.33
N VAL A 29 -0.40 14.43 -14.16
CA VAL A 29 0.45 13.35 -13.64
C VAL A 29 -0.37 12.06 -13.65
N PHE A 30 0.05 11.11 -14.49
CA PHE A 30 -0.51 9.76 -14.49
C PHE A 30 0.27 8.89 -13.51
N ALA A 31 -0.44 8.20 -12.62
CA ALA A 31 0.14 7.32 -11.63
C ALA A 31 -0.57 5.96 -11.64
N GLY A 32 0.20 4.88 -11.56
CA GLY A 32 -0.30 3.52 -11.57
C GLY A 32 0.80 2.51 -11.81
N TYR A 33 0.45 1.23 -11.72
CA TYR A 33 1.40 0.14 -11.97
C TYR A 33 1.92 0.15 -13.41
N CYS A 34 3.19 -0.21 -13.57
CA CYS A 34 3.95 -0.08 -14.82
C CYS A 34 3.23 -0.74 -16.01
N GLU A 35 2.83 -2.01 -15.88
CA GLU A 35 2.20 -2.74 -17.00
C GLU A 35 0.81 -2.23 -17.40
N PRO A 36 -0.14 -1.99 -16.46
CA PRO A 36 -1.38 -1.29 -16.79
C PRO A 36 -1.15 0.08 -17.45
N MET A 37 -0.19 0.87 -16.94
CA MET A 37 0.08 2.21 -17.46
C MET A 37 0.65 2.17 -18.87
N LYS A 38 1.55 1.23 -19.18
CA LYS A 38 2.05 1.02 -20.55
C LYS A 38 0.91 0.74 -21.53
N ARG A 39 -0.08 -0.08 -21.13
CA ARG A 39 -1.25 -0.37 -21.98
C ARG A 39 -2.12 0.86 -22.21
N VAL A 40 -2.37 1.66 -21.16
CA VAL A 40 -3.13 2.92 -21.29
C VAL A 40 -2.40 3.88 -22.22
N ILE A 41 -1.08 4.02 -22.07
CA ILE A 41 -0.29 4.95 -22.89
C ILE A 41 -0.21 4.51 -24.35
N ALA A 42 -0.12 3.20 -24.61
CA ALA A 42 -0.09 2.63 -25.95
C ALA A 42 -1.48 2.50 -26.59
N SER A 43 -2.57 2.84 -25.88
CA SER A 43 -3.92 2.70 -26.40
C SER A 43 -4.24 3.71 -27.52
N ASN A 44 -3.55 4.85 -27.54
CA ASN A 44 -3.75 5.92 -28.52
C ASN A 44 -2.42 6.63 -28.84
N ASP A 45 -2.04 6.66 -30.12
CA ASP A 45 -0.80 7.32 -30.59
C ASP A 45 -0.72 8.81 -30.22
N GLY A 46 -1.86 9.50 -30.22
CA GLY A 46 -1.96 10.90 -29.82
C GLY A 46 -1.71 11.11 -28.33
N PHE A 47 -2.15 10.17 -27.50
CA PHE A 47 -1.90 10.19 -26.06
C PHE A 47 -0.41 9.92 -25.74
N CYS A 48 0.18 8.92 -26.40
CA CYS A 48 1.59 8.57 -26.25
C CYS A 48 2.54 9.76 -26.53
N ARG A 49 2.24 10.59 -27.55
CA ARG A 49 3.05 11.78 -27.89
C ARG A 49 3.02 12.88 -26.83
N ARG A 50 1.96 12.96 -26.02
CA ARG A 50 1.78 14.01 -25.00
C ARG A 50 2.43 13.64 -23.66
N VAL A 51 2.57 12.35 -23.37
CA VAL A 51 3.29 11.86 -22.19
C VAL A 51 4.78 11.78 -22.49
N THR A 52 5.50 12.86 -22.19
CA THR A 52 6.93 13.00 -22.55
C THR A 52 7.91 12.64 -21.44
N LYS A 53 7.42 12.50 -20.21
CA LYS A 53 8.23 12.23 -19.02
C LYS A 53 7.71 10.97 -18.33
N PHE A 54 8.61 10.02 -18.12
CA PHE A 54 8.34 8.77 -17.44
C PHE A 54 9.24 8.67 -16.22
N PHE A 55 8.63 8.39 -15.07
CA PHE A 55 9.33 8.12 -13.83
C PHE A 55 8.97 6.70 -13.41
N TYR A 56 9.99 5.88 -13.18
CA TYR A 56 9.82 4.52 -12.70
C TYR A 56 10.18 4.49 -11.22
N PHE A 57 9.31 3.90 -10.42
CA PHE A 57 9.51 3.69 -9.00
C PHE A 57 9.64 2.19 -8.79
N ASP A 58 10.77 1.76 -8.24
CA ASP A 58 11.02 0.37 -7.94
C ASP A 58 10.18 -0.09 -6.74
N ASP A 59 9.94 -1.39 -6.64
CA ASP A 59 9.24 -1.96 -5.51
C ASP A 59 10.10 -1.87 -4.24
N PHE A 60 9.48 -1.55 -3.09
CA PHE A 60 10.21 -1.47 -1.83
C PHE A 60 10.77 -2.82 -1.41
N SER A 61 12.04 -2.80 -1.00
CA SER A 61 12.68 -3.90 -0.28
C SER A 61 12.04 -4.12 1.10
N THR A 62 12.31 -5.28 1.72
CA THR A 62 11.86 -5.55 3.10
C THR A 62 12.37 -4.52 4.10
N THR A 63 13.58 -4.01 3.91
CA THR A 63 14.17 -2.98 4.76
C THR A 63 13.43 -1.65 4.58
N GLU A 64 13.17 -1.22 3.34
CA GLU A 64 12.42 0.01 3.07
C GLU A 64 10.98 -0.09 3.60
N LEU A 65 10.33 -1.25 3.49
CA LEU A 65 9.00 -1.47 4.09
C LEU A 65 9.03 -1.34 5.62
N ALA A 66 10.07 -1.87 6.26
CA ALA A 66 10.27 -1.71 7.71
C ALA A 66 10.55 -0.25 8.10
N GLU A 67 11.32 0.49 7.30
CA GLU A 67 11.54 1.93 7.48
C GLU A 67 10.24 2.73 7.36
N ILE A 68 9.42 2.44 6.33
CA ILE A 68 8.11 3.06 6.15
C ILE A 68 7.20 2.79 7.35
N LEU A 69 7.22 1.57 7.89
CA LEU A 69 6.47 1.21 9.09
C LEU A 69 6.89 2.07 10.28
N HIS A 70 8.19 2.19 10.53
CA HIS A 70 8.70 3.07 11.58
C HIS A 70 8.35 4.54 11.36
N MET A 71 8.42 5.03 10.12
CA MET A 71 8.05 6.41 9.79
C MET A 71 6.56 6.66 10.07
N LYS A 72 5.67 5.74 9.71
CA LYS A 72 4.24 5.82 9.99
C LYS A 72 3.94 5.81 11.50
N MET A 73 4.71 5.06 12.30
CA MET A 73 4.57 5.04 13.76
C MET A 73 5.15 6.28 14.47
N LYS A 74 6.14 6.95 13.88
CA LYS A 74 6.75 8.18 14.44
C LYS A 74 5.97 9.45 14.10
N SER A 75 5.32 9.48 12.95
CA SER A 75 4.52 10.61 12.49
C SER A 75 3.07 10.21 12.26
N PRO A 76 2.34 9.73 13.29
CA PRO A 76 0.92 9.53 13.15
C PRO A 76 0.30 10.91 12.87
N SER A 77 -0.31 11.07 11.70
CA SER A 77 -1.21 12.21 11.49
C SER A 77 -2.32 12.15 12.55
N ASP A 78 -2.87 13.30 12.95
CA ASP A 78 -3.95 13.35 13.96
C ASP A 78 -5.19 12.53 13.54
N CYS A 79 -5.28 12.10 12.28
CA CYS A 79 -6.32 11.23 11.72
C CYS A 79 -5.89 9.76 11.56
N SER A 80 -4.69 9.37 11.98
CA SER A 80 -4.21 7.99 11.86
C SER A 80 -4.86 7.09 12.89
N LEU A 81 -5.31 5.90 12.47
CA LEU A 81 -5.79 4.85 13.37
C LEU A 81 -4.73 4.37 14.36
N LEU A 82 -3.47 4.79 14.19
CA LEU A 82 -2.33 4.42 15.02
C LEU A 82 -1.90 5.55 15.95
N TYR A 83 -2.64 6.67 15.98
CA TYR A 83 -2.34 7.77 16.89
C TYR A 83 -2.38 7.29 18.35
N GLY A 84 -1.29 7.55 19.08
CA GLY A 84 -1.12 7.13 20.47
C GLY A 84 -0.53 5.73 20.68
N PHE A 85 -0.40 4.92 19.62
CA PHE A 85 0.27 3.62 19.70
C PHE A 85 1.78 3.77 19.50
N LYS A 86 2.56 2.88 20.12
CA LYS A 86 4.01 2.80 19.99
C LYS A 86 4.46 1.39 19.66
N LEU A 87 5.61 1.27 19.02
CA LEU A 87 6.27 -0.02 18.82
C LEU A 87 7.06 -0.40 20.07
N HIS A 88 7.03 -1.68 20.42
CA HIS A 88 7.93 -2.23 21.43
C HIS A 88 9.40 -2.08 20.98
N PRO A 89 10.38 -1.86 21.89
CA PRO A 89 11.79 -1.69 21.53
C PRO A 89 12.42 -2.86 20.76
N SER A 90 11.83 -4.06 20.84
CA SER A 90 12.26 -5.23 20.07
C SER A 90 11.93 -5.14 18.57
N CYS A 91 11.02 -4.27 18.19
CA CYS A 91 10.60 -4.06 16.81
C CYS A 91 11.62 -3.13 16.12
N SER A 92 12.82 -3.63 15.83
CA SER A 92 13.81 -2.91 15.04
C SER A 92 13.53 -3.04 13.53
N ILE A 93 14.13 -2.16 12.73
CA ILE A 93 14.00 -2.20 11.26
C ILE A 93 14.45 -3.57 10.72
N GLU A 94 15.53 -4.12 11.28
CA GLU A 94 16.07 -5.42 10.90
C GLU A 94 15.11 -6.55 11.27
N ALA A 95 14.60 -6.57 12.51
CA ALA A 95 13.68 -7.60 12.97
C ALA A 95 12.38 -7.62 12.16
N ILE A 96 11.83 -6.45 11.84
CA ILE A 96 10.63 -6.32 10.99
C ILE A 96 10.96 -6.73 9.55
N GLY A 97 12.10 -6.32 9.01
CA GLY A 97 12.52 -6.68 7.66
C GLY A 97 12.67 -8.19 7.48
N GLU A 98 13.31 -8.87 8.43
CA GLU A 98 13.42 -10.34 8.47
C GLU A 98 12.05 -11.01 8.57
N LEU A 99 11.16 -10.47 9.40
CA LEU A 99 9.82 -11.00 9.59
C LEU A 99 8.99 -10.89 8.29
N ILE A 100 9.03 -9.74 7.62
CA ILE A 100 8.36 -9.54 6.33
C ILE A 100 8.94 -10.51 5.28
N ALA A 101 10.26 -10.69 5.26
CA ALA A 101 10.93 -11.58 4.31
C ALA A 101 10.55 -13.06 4.54
N ARG A 102 10.27 -13.44 5.79
CA ARG A 102 9.88 -14.80 6.17
C ARG A 102 8.42 -15.11 5.87
N GLU A 103 7.51 -14.20 6.21
CA GLU A 103 6.07 -14.50 6.20
C GLU A 103 5.36 -14.12 4.88
N ILE A 104 5.94 -13.22 4.06
CA ILE A 104 5.32 -12.71 2.83
C ILE A 104 6.19 -13.00 1.60
N THR A 105 5.58 -13.52 0.54
CA THR A 105 6.29 -13.82 -0.71
C THR A 105 6.72 -12.55 -1.45
N GLU A 106 7.71 -12.65 -2.34
CA GLU A 106 8.13 -11.52 -3.18
C GLU A 106 6.98 -11.01 -4.06
N GLU A 107 6.15 -11.89 -4.63
CA GLU A 107 5.00 -11.51 -5.45
C GLU A 107 3.97 -10.70 -4.64
N GLN A 108 3.67 -11.13 -3.41
CA GLN A 108 2.79 -10.40 -2.51
C GLN A 108 3.36 -9.02 -2.15
N ARG A 109 4.67 -8.94 -1.88
CA ARG A 109 5.35 -7.67 -1.62
C ARG A 109 5.25 -6.71 -2.79
N LYS A 110 5.44 -7.16 -4.03
CA LYS A 110 5.31 -6.29 -5.22
C LYS A 110 3.88 -5.82 -5.43
N GLN A 111 2.89 -6.69 -5.19
CA GLN A 111 1.50 -6.34 -5.42
C GLN A 111 0.91 -5.40 -4.36
N MET A 112 1.33 -5.53 -3.10
CA MET A 112 0.84 -4.68 -2.01
C MET A 112 1.74 -3.47 -1.79
N ASN A 113 3.04 -3.61 -2.05
CA ASN A 113 4.09 -2.60 -1.94
C ASN A 113 3.93 -1.79 -0.64
N GLY A 114 3.96 -0.46 -0.67
CA GLY A 114 3.74 0.37 0.52
C GLY A 114 2.41 0.13 1.25
N GLY A 115 1.37 -0.33 0.54
CA GLY A 115 0.08 -0.70 1.13
C GLY A 115 0.14 -1.94 2.04
N LEU A 116 1.18 -2.77 1.90
CA LEU A 116 1.43 -3.89 2.83
C LEU A 116 1.57 -3.39 4.27
N VAL A 117 2.27 -2.27 4.46
CA VAL A 117 2.54 -1.70 5.79
C VAL A 117 1.24 -1.21 6.44
N ASP A 118 0.35 -0.60 5.67
CA ASP A 118 -0.94 -0.13 6.17
C ASP A 118 -1.81 -1.31 6.64
N THR A 119 -1.91 -2.36 5.82
CA THR A 119 -2.65 -3.58 6.21
C THR A 119 -2.01 -4.26 7.42
N LEU A 120 -0.68 -4.34 7.46
CA LEU A 120 0.06 -4.93 8.57
C LEU A 120 -0.22 -4.20 9.88
N LEU A 121 -0.14 -2.87 9.89
CA LEU A 121 -0.35 -2.09 11.11
C LEU A 121 -1.78 -2.19 11.62
N ILE A 122 -2.78 -2.23 10.73
CA ILE A 122 -4.17 -2.48 11.10
C ILE A 122 -4.31 -3.85 11.76
N ASN A 123 -3.82 -4.90 11.10
CA ASN A 123 -3.90 -6.26 11.65
C ASN A 123 -3.14 -6.39 12.97
N ALA A 124 -1.97 -5.75 13.10
CA ALA A 124 -1.18 -5.78 14.33
C ALA A 124 -1.94 -5.11 15.49
N ARG A 125 -2.66 -4.01 15.22
CA ARG A 125 -3.54 -3.39 16.20
C ARG A 125 -4.68 -4.32 16.61
N GLU A 126 -5.32 -5.01 15.67
CA GLU A 126 -6.37 -5.99 16.00
C GLU A 126 -5.84 -7.15 16.85
N ASN A 127 -4.61 -7.60 16.60
CA ASN A 127 -3.96 -8.63 17.41
C ASN A 127 -3.58 -8.12 18.81
N LEU A 128 -3.12 -6.86 18.92
CA LEU A 128 -2.94 -6.19 20.20
C LEU A 128 -4.25 -6.17 20.99
N ASP A 129 -5.33 -5.70 20.39
CA ASP A 129 -6.66 -5.65 21.03
C ASP A 129 -7.13 -7.05 21.47
N SER A 130 -6.81 -8.08 20.68
CA SER A 130 -7.21 -9.47 20.96
C SER A 130 -6.40 -10.14 22.07
N ARG A 131 -5.13 -9.76 22.29
CA ARG A 131 -4.29 -10.35 23.33
C ARG A 131 -4.45 -9.69 24.70
N LEU A 132 -5.07 -8.51 24.76
CA LEU A 132 -5.33 -7.81 26.02
C LEU A 132 -6.50 -8.46 26.75
N ASP A 133 -6.29 -8.75 28.04
CA ASP A 133 -7.39 -9.16 28.92
C ASP A 133 -8.11 -7.93 29.49
N PHE A 134 -9.40 -8.07 29.79
CA PHE A 134 -10.21 -7.00 30.37
C PHE A 134 -9.71 -6.52 31.75
N SER A 135 -8.86 -7.32 32.42
CA SER A 135 -8.23 -6.96 33.68
C SER A 135 -6.90 -6.20 33.53
N CYS A 136 -6.46 -5.92 32.30
CA CYS A 136 -5.21 -5.20 32.04
C CYS A 136 -5.30 -3.77 32.57
N ASN A 137 -4.54 -3.48 33.63
CA ASN A 137 -4.45 -2.14 34.23
C ASN A 137 -3.20 -1.37 33.79
N ASP A 138 -2.35 -1.96 32.95
CA ASP A 138 -1.14 -1.32 32.48
C ASP A 138 -1.39 -0.54 31.19
N ALA A 139 -1.48 0.78 31.32
CA ALA A 139 -1.70 1.68 30.20
C ALA A 139 -0.61 1.57 29.13
N ASP A 140 0.63 1.23 29.52
CA ASP A 140 1.74 1.09 28.60
C ASP A 140 1.56 -0.12 27.68
N THR A 141 1.17 -1.27 28.24
CA THR A 141 0.88 -2.49 27.49
C THR A 141 -0.27 -2.32 26.51
N MET A 142 -1.31 -1.55 26.87
CA MET A 142 -2.49 -1.33 26.01
C MET A 142 -2.19 -0.55 24.73
N ILE A 143 -1.10 0.21 24.68
CA ILE A 143 -0.72 1.03 23.52
C ILE A 143 0.56 0.55 22.82
N THR A 144 1.12 -0.59 23.25
CA THR A 144 2.40 -1.10 22.75
C THR A 144 2.20 -2.28 21.81
N ILE A 145 2.47 -2.06 20.53
CA ILE A 145 2.48 -3.11 19.49
C ILE A 145 3.81 -3.88 19.57
N THR A 146 3.71 -5.20 19.74
CA THR A 146 4.86 -6.10 19.86
C THR A 146 5.21 -6.77 18.54
N LEU A 147 6.34 -7.50 18.51
CA LEU A 147 6.76 -8.26 17.34
C LEU A 147 5.79 -9.42 17.04
N GLU A 148 5.20 -10.02 18.08
CA GLU A 148 4.22 -11.09 17.93
C GLU A 148 2.93 -10.59 17.27
N ASP A 149 2.49 -9.37 17.61
CA ASP A 149 1.34 -8.72 16.99
C ASP A 149 1.56 -8.50 15.48
N LEU A 150 2.77 -8.05 15.10
CA LEU A 150 3.18 -7.89 13.70
C LEU A 150 3.26 -9.24 12.97
N GLU A 151 3.82 -10.27 13.60
CA GLU A 151 3.93 -11.61 13.01
C GLU A 151 2.55 -12.23 12.75
N ALA A 152 1.65 -12.14 13.73
CA ALA A 152 0.27 -12.57 13.57
C ALA A 152 -0.43 -11.80 12.44
N GLY A 153 -0.21 -10.48 12.35
CA GLY A 153 -0.76 -9.64 11.29
C GLY A 153 -0.28 -10.03 9.89
N LEU A 154 1.01 -10.34 9.71
CA LEU A 154 1.56 -10.83 8.43
C LEU A 154 1.00 -12.19 8.04
N ARG A 155 0.86 -13.11 9.01
CA ARG A 155 0.26 -14.44 8.77
C ARG A 155 -1.19 -14.35 8.30
N GLN A 156 -1.96 -13.38 8.81
CA GLN A 156 -3.32 -13.12 8.32
C GLN A 156 -3.31 -12.68 6.86
N ILE A 157 -2.41 -11.78 6.47
CA ILE A 157 -2.28 -11.30 5.07
C ILE A 157 -1.91 -12.46 4.14
N SER A 158 -0.95 -13.29 4.55
CA SER A 158 -0.51 -14.45 3.78
C SER A 158 -1.67 -15.43 3.51
N ARG A 159 -2.55 -15.64 4.50
CA ARG A 159 -3.71 -16.55 4.40
C ARG A 159 -4.89 -15.99 3.58
N GLN A 160 -5.15 -14.69 3.60
CA GLN A 160 -6.35 -14.09 2.99
C GLN A 160 -6.45 -14.28 1.47
N ARG A 161 -5.35 -14.58 0.77
CA ARG A 161 -5.35 -14.75 -0.70
C ARG A 161 -5.49 -16.17 -1.24
N HIS A 162 -5.56 -17.20 -0.38
CA HIS A 162 -5.95 -18.53 -0.86
C HIS A 162 -7.46 -18.67 -1.14
N LEU A 163 -8.23 -17.58 -1.02
CA LEU A 163 -9.69 -17.57 -1.16
C LEU A 163 -10.22 -16.67 -2.30
N GLN A 164 -9.37 -16.20 -3.22
CA GLN A 164 -9.80 -15.48 -4.43
C GLN A 164 -9.27 -16.14 -5.70
#